data_AF-A0A7C2KV72-F1
#
_entry.id   AF-A0A7C2KV72-F1
#
_cell.length_a   1.000
_cell.length_b   1.000
_cell.length_c   1.000
_cell.angle_alpha   90.00
_cell.angle_beta   90.00
_cell.angle_gamma   90.00
#
_symmetry.space_group_name_H-M   'P 1'
#
loop_
_entity.id
_entity.type
_entity.pdbx_description
1 polymer ?
#
loop_
_entity_poly.entity_id
_entity_poly.type
_entity_poly.pdbx_seq_one_letter_code
_entity_poly.pdbx_strand_id
1 'polypeptide(L)'
;MKLTWLIVLFVLPAGPADPNNPAAGRKPQPRREQPATRPARDRFAELQQQAARLIGATRQLGDWNEHYGYIMDAVERVYDRNGWTSESDLFSLELLGEVSAIPPWDVRRRFDALTARLAERYVLDEDQTASMRHLLVRESADMFRQHAGRIMQYGLELIQTRAAGEPFTAEQVARWAELARPVFVDSRRRMTEIAREFMEQLEPEQRELVQRDLEAANRRMDAVEKMGDRWARGEWDPRDWGLEEDPIQNGTRAAGGEGPDSAAAAAEQAAGGQARSPRPARGGGAPPSEPPVGEGPAVEETVQPSKQRGQKPTAGPDSDGWARYVRAFIARYDLNAEQQQKAWLIYRDADERRAAVRKRFDRRVADVRVAGNADEDKVIREQVEQRERDLGRLFEQLKQRLERLPTRSQRKAAEPAGAAETPATRPARPRRRRQSREPQRRKEREERKEVTRFPRSAICSSAARDAYAA
;
A
#
# COMPACT_ATOMS: atom_id res chain seq x y z
N MET A 1 8.29 -10.58 4.16
CA MET A 1 7.64 -11.36 3.08
C MET A 1 6.25 -10.88 2.65
N LYS A 2 5.38 -10.38 3.55
CA LYS A 2 4.14 -9.67 3.12
C LYS A 2 4.41 -8.25 2.58
N LEU A 3 5.52 -7.60 2.97
CA LEU A 3 6.03 -6.40 2.29
C LEU A 3 6.54 -6.71 0.89
N THR A 4 7.07 -7.92 0.70
CA THR A 4 7.35 -8.47 -0.61
C THR A 4 6.04 -8.67 -1.37
N TRP A 5 4.93 -9.09 -0.75
CA TRP A 5 3.61 -9.03 -1.39
C TRP A 5 3.18 -7.60 -1.78
N LEU A 6 3.51 -6.55 -1.03
CA LEU A 6 3.28 -5.17 -1.48
C LEU A 6 4.17 -4.82 -2.68
N ILE A 7 5.46 -5.11 -2.62
CA ILE A 7 6.42 -4.91 -3.72
C ILE A 7 6.08 -5.78 -4.95
N VAL A 8 5.51 -6.97 -4.77
CA VAL A 8 5.17 -7.95 -5.82
C VAL A 8 3.80 -7.67 -6.45
N LEU A 9 2.84 -7.14 -5.69
CA LEU A 9 1.50 -6.89 -6.19
C LEU A 9 1.31 -5.53 -6.86
N PHE A 10 2.17 -4.54 -6.57
CA PHE A 10 2.18 -3.30 -7.35
C PHE A 10 2.79 -3.48 -8.73
N VAL A 11 3.21 -4.69 -9.07
CA VAL A 11 4.21 -4.89 -10.11
C VAL A 11 3.66 -5.78 -11.23
N LEU A 12 2.34 -5.98 -11.30
CA LEU A 12 1.70 -6.52 -12.50
C LEU A 12 1.44 -5.40 -13.52
N PRO A 13 1.87 -5.54 -14.79
CA PRO A 13 1.67 -4.50 -15.79
C PRO A 13 0.17 -4.29 -16.05
N ALA A 14 -0.27 -3.04 -15.95
CA ALA A 14 -1.62 -2.63 -16.31
C ALA A 14 -1.80 -2.63 -17.83
N GLY A 15 -2.09 -3.79 -18.42
CA GLY A 15 -2.45 -3.93 -19.84
C GLY A 15 -1.37 -3.48 -20.84
N PRO A 16 -1.61 -3.65 -22.15
CA PRO A 16 -0.71 -3.10 -23.18
C PRO A 16 -0.71 -1.56 -23.10
N ALA A 17 0.49 -0.97 -23.18
CA ALA A 17 0.69 0.47 -23.20
C ALA A 17 -0.15 1.14 -24.29
N ASP A 18 -0.72 2.31 -23.98
CA ASP A 18 -1.43 3.15 -24.95
C ASP A 18 -0.48 3.48 -26.12
N PRO A 19 -0.83 3.07 -27.37
CA PRO A 19 0.01 3.33 -28.54
C PRO A 19 0.19 4.83 -28.85
N ASN A 20 -0.54 5.74 -28.20
CA ASN A 20 -0.47 7.18 -28.44
C ASN A 20 0.49 7.95 -27.50
N ASN A 21 1.33 7.29 -26.70
CA ASN A 21 2.27 7.99 -25.81
C ASN A 21 3.43 8.66 -26.61
N PRO A 22 3.54 10.01 -26.65
CA PRO A 22 4.53 10.72 -27.47
C PRO A 22 5.98 10.68 -26.93
N ALA A 23 6.25 10.00 -25.81
CA ALA A 23 7.58 9.97 -25.17
C ALA A 23 8.63 9.03 -25.84
N ALA A 24 8.33 8.40 -26.98
CA ALA A 24 9.18 7.37 -27.61
C ALA A 24 10.34 7.90 -28.49
N GLY A 25 10.79 9.14 -28.29
CA GLY A 25 11.71 9.84 -29.22
C GLY A 25 13.22 9.57 -29.10
N ARG A 26 13.71 8.69 -28.20
CA ARG A 26 15.15 8.44 -28.07
C ARG A 26 15.65 7.37 -29.05
N LYS A 27 16.51 7.76 -30.01
CA LYS A 27 17.19 6.85 -30.95
C LYS A 27 18.10 5.88 -30.16
N PRO A 28 17.95 4.55 -30.34
CA PRO A 28 18.80 3.57 -29.66
C PRO A 28 20.24 3.60 -30.21
N GLN A 29 21.23 3.59 -29.31
CA GLN A 29 22.64 3.44 -29.65
C GLN A 29 22.95 2.03 -30.20
N PRO A 30 23.89 1.88 -31.15
CA PRO A 30 24.27 0.58 -31.71
C PRO A 30 24.98 -0.28 -30.65
N ARG A 31 24.33 -1.37 -30.22
CA ARG A 31 24.89 -2.36 -29.28
C ARG A 31 25.65 -3.45 -30.04
N ARG A 32 26.86 -3.76 -29.56
CA ARG A 32 27.67 -4.94 -29.92
C ARG A 32 26.82 -6.21 -29.89
N GLU A 33 27.02 -7.06 -30.90
CA GLU A 33 26.36 -8.36 -31.08
C GLU A 33 26.52 -9.26 -29.84
N GLN A 34 25.44 -9.38 -29.05
CA GLN A 34 25.31 -10.39 -28.00
C GLN A 34 24.72 -11.67 -28.60
N PRO A 35 25.12 -12.86 -28.13
CA PRO A 35 24.61 -14.13 -28.61
C PRO A 35 23.07 -14.17 -28.53
N ALA A 36 22.44 -14.76 -29.55
CA ALA A 36 21.00 -14.77 -29.76
C ALA A 36 20.23 -15.25 -28.52
N THR A 37 19.82 -14.31 -27.67
CA THR A 37 18.93 -14.57 -26.55
C THR A 37 17.58 -15.03 -27.08
N ARG A 38 16.95 -16.03 -26.45
CA ARG A 38 15.56 -16.46 -26.71
C ARG A 38 14.66 -15.24 -26.99
N PRO A 39 13.77 -15.29 -28.00
CA PRO A 39 13.01 -14.13 -28.42
C PRO A 39 12.17 -13.59 -27.26
N ALA A 40 12.18 -12.26 -27.08
CA ALA A 40 11.53 -11.59 -25.94
C ALA A 40 10.03 -11.92 -25.78
N ARG A 41 9.36 -12.33 -26.87
CA ARG A 41 7.95 -12.76 -26.87
C ARG A 41 7.70 -13.99 -25.99
N ASP A 42 8.62 -14.95 -25.98
CA ASP A 42 8.43 -16.20 -25.23
C ASP A 42 8.45 -15.95 -23.72
N ARG A 43 9.37 -15.09 -23.26
CA ARG A 43 9.48 -14.72 -21.84
C ARG A 43 8.22 -14.07 -21.29
N PHE A 44 7.56 -13.22 -22.08
CA PHE A 44 6.34 -12.55 -21.65
C PHE A 44 5.17 -13.53 -21.52
N ALA A 45 5.04 -14.48 -22.47
CA ALA A 45 4.02 -15.53 -22.39
C ALA A 45 4.24 -16.45 -21.18
N GLU A 46 5.48 -16.85 -20.90
CA GLU A 46 5.83 -17.62 -19.69
C GLU A 46 5.44 -16.88 -18.41
N LEU A 47 5.77 -15.58 -18.32
CA LEU A 47 5.41 -14.75 -17.16
C LEU A 47 3.89 -14.61 -16.99
N GLN A 48 3.13 -14.44 -18.07
CA GLN A 48 1.67 -14.39 -18.00
C GLN A 48 1.09 -15.71 -17.48
N GLN A 49 1.62 -16.86 -17.92
CA GLN A 49 1.19 -18.15 -17.42
C GLN A 49 1.52 -18.34 -15.93
N GLN A 50 2.72 -17.94 -15.50
CA GLN A 50 3.11 -17.98 -14.09
C GLN A 50 2.21 -17.08 -13.24
N ALA A 51 1.95 -15.85 -13.68
CA ALA A 51 1.03 -14.93 -13.01
C ALA A 51 -0.39 -15.50 -12.90
N ALA A 52 -0.91 -16.11 -13.98
CA ALA A 52 -2.22 -16.76 -13.95
C ALA A 52 -2.28 -17.93 -12.95
N ARG A 53 -1.22 -18.74 -12.86
CA ARG A 53 -1.10 -19.82 -11.86
C ARG A 53 -1.07 -19.25 -10.45
N LEU A 54 -0.29 -18.20 -10.21
CA LEU A 54 -0.19 -17.53 -8.90
C LEU A 54 -1.56 -16.99 -8.45
N ILE A 55 -2.27 -16.29 -9.36
CA ILE A 55 -3.62 -15.77 -9.09
C ILE A 55 -4.59 -16.91 -8.79
N GLY A 56 -4.55 -17.98 -9.58
CA GLY A 56 -5.37 -19.18 -9.36
C GLY A 56 -5.14 -19.80 -7.99
N ALA A 57 -3.88 -20.01 -7.61
CA ALA A 57 -3.50 -20.56 -6.32
C ALA A 57 -3.89 -19.62 -5.16
N THR A 58 -3.73 -18.30 -5.33
CA THR A 58 -4.13 -17.33 -4.30
C THR A 58 -5.64 -17.36 -4.06
N ARG A 59 -6.45 -17.49 -5.12
CA ARG A 59 -7.91 -17.59 -5.00
C ARG A 59 -8.37 -18.87 -4.30
N GLN A 60 -7.56 -19.93 -4.34
CA GLN A 60 -7.85 -21.18 -3.64
C GLN A 60 -7.61 -21.09 -2.13
N LEU A 61 -6.91 -20.07 -1.64
CA LEU A 61 -6.68 -19.88 -0.21
C LEU A 61 -7.97 -19.56 0.58
N GLY A 62 -9.04 -19.08 -0.08
CA GLY A 62 -10.32 -18.75 0.56
C GLY A 62 -10.77 -17.32 0.31
N ASP A 63 -11.64 -16.79 1.19
CA ASP A 63 -12.09 -15.40 1.11
C ASP A 63 -10.91 -14.45 1.37
N TRP A 64 -10.64 -13.56 0.42
CA TRP A 64 -9.59 -12.55 0.57
C TRP A 64 -9.78 -11.67 1.80
N ASN A 65 -11.03 -11.38 2.20
CA ASN A 65 -11.29 -10.54 3.37
C ASN A 65 -10.78 -11.17 4.67
N GLU A 66 -10.84 -12.50 4.78
CA GLU A 66 -10.32 -13.23 5.93
C GLU A 66 -8.79 -13.19 5.97
N HIS A 67 -8.15 -13.49 4.82
CA HIS A 67 -6.69 -13.38 4.68
C HIS A 67 -6.19 -11.96 4.93
N TYR A 68 -6.92 -10.97 4.44
CA TYR A 68 -6.65 -9.55 4.68
C TYR A 68 -6.64 -9.23 6.19
N GLY A 69 -7.60 -9.74 6.96
CA GLY A 69 -7.63 -9.60 8.42
C GLY A 69 -6.34 -10.13 9.06
N TYR A 70 -5.99 -11.39 8.79
CA TYR A 70 -4.75 -11.99 9.31
C TYR A 70 -3.48 -11.26 8.87
N ILE A 71 -3.49 -10.66 7.66
CA ILE A 71 -2.36 -9.86 7.17
C ILE A 71 -2.26 -8.55 7.96
N MET A 72 -3.37 -7.85 8.16
CA MET A 72 -3.34 -6.55 8.81
C MET A 72 -3.07 -6.65 10.30
N ASP A 73 -3.65 -7.63 11.01
CA ASP A 73 -3.35 -7.85 12.44
C ASP A 73 -1.84 -8.08 12.65
N ALA A 74 -1.23 -8.86 11.75
CA ALA A 74 0.22 -9.10 11.78
C ALA A 74 1.03 -7.82 11.51
N VAL A 75 0.61 -7.00 10.54
CA VAL A 75 1.28 -5.74 10.22
C VAL A 75 1.15 -4.75 11.38
N GLU A 76 -0.04 -4.60 11.97
CA GLU A 76 -0.27 -3.70 13.11
C GLU A 76 0.63 -4.07 14.29
N ARG A 77 0.75 -5.36 14.63
CA ARG A 77 1.69 -5.83 15.67
C ARG A 77 3.15 -5.49 15.37
N VAL A 78 3.57 -5.55 14.11
CA VAL A 78 4.93 -5.13 13.72
C VAL A 78 5.11 -3.62 13.92
N TYR A 79 4.13 -2.80 13.57
CA TYR A 79 4.17 -1.35 13.82
C TYR A 79 4.26 -1.04 15.32
N ASP A 80 3.41 -1.68 16.12
CA ASP A 80 3.38 -1.49 17.57
C ASP A 80 4.71 -1.88 18.23
N ARG A 81 5.25 -3.06 17.89
CA ARG A 81 6.52 -3.55 18.47
C ARG A 81 7.72 -2.71 18.12
N ASN A 82 7.73 -2.09 16.94
CA ASN A 82 8.81 -1.20 16.53
C ASN A 82 8.58 0.26 16.97
N GLY A 83 7.48 0.55 17.67
CA GLY A 83 7.15 1.92 18.10
C GLY A 83 6.97 2.87 16.91
N TRP A 84 6.48 2.37 15.77
CA TRP A 84 6.24 3.17 14.56
C TRP A 84 4.95 3.96 14.71
N THR A 85 5.01 5.01 15.51
CA THR A 85 3.86 5.83 15.90
C THR A 85 3.92 7.26 15.34
N SER A 86 4.91 7.58 14.49
CA SER A 86 4.93 8.90 13.85
C SER A 86 3.75 9.06 12.90
N GLU A 87 3.41 10.29 12.56
CA GLU A 87 2.34 10.56 11.60
C GLU A 87 2.58 9.88 10.24
N SER A 88 3.82 9.91 9.75
CA SER A 88 4.25 9.20 8.54
C SER A 88 4.12 7.68 8.67
N ASP A 89 4.33 7.12 9.86
CA ASP A 89 4.11 5.69 10.13
C ASP A 89 2.62 5.36 10.06
N LEU A 90 1.78 6.12 10.76
CA LEU A 90 0.33 5.92 10.77
C LEU A 90 -0.27 6.07 9.37
N PHE A 91 0.15 7.08 8.61
CA PHE A 91 -0.24 7.23 7.20
C PHE A 91 0.15 5.99 6.39
N SER A 92 1.38 5.50 6.56
CA SER A 92 1.82 4.31 5.84
C SER A 92 1.02 3.07 6.22
N LEU A 93 0.69 2.87 7.50
CA LEU A 93 -0.17 1.77 7.96
C LEU A 93 -1.58 1.85 7.36
N GLU A 94 -2.19 3.05 7.37
CA GLU A 94 -3.51 3.29 6.75
C GLU A 94 -3.49 3.00 5.24
N LEU A 95 -2.45 3.47 4.54
CA LEU A 95 -2.24 3.22 3.12
C LEU A 95 -2.10 1.72 2.84
N LEU A 96 -1.31 1.01 3.64
CA LEU A 96 -1.13 -0.44 3.53
C LEU A 96 -2.46 -1.18 3.72
N GLY A 97 -3.25 -0.79 4.72
CA GLY A 97 -4.57 -1.38 4.98
C GLY A 97 -5.52 -1.20 3.80
N GLU A 98 -5.65 0.02 3.28
CA GLU A 98 -6.57 0.30 2.18
C GLU A 98 -6.21 -0.44 0.89
N VAL A 99 -4.94 -0.43 0.53
CA VAL A 99 -4.44 -1.16 -0.65
C VAL A 99 -4.62 -2.67 -0.45
N SER A 100 -4.34 -3.20 0.75
CA SER A 100 -4.39 -4.63 1.02
C SER A 100 -5.81 -5.17 1.13
N ALA A 101 -6.80 -4.33 1.45
CA ALA A 101 -8.21 -4.69 1.45
C ALA A 101 -8.72 -5.05 0.04
N ILE A 102 -8.05 -4.54 -1.01
CA ILE A 102 -8.38 -4.87 -2.40
C ILE A 102 -7.62 -6.14 -2.79
N PRO A 103 -8.27 -7.17 -3.36
CA PRO A 103 -7.60 -8.41 -3.72
C PRO A 103 -6.39 -8.22 -4.65
N PRO A 104 -5.35 -9.06 -4.53
CA PRO A 104 -4.09 -8.93 -5.26
C PRO A 104 -4.23 -8.94 -6.78
N TRP A 105 -5.22 -9.67 -7.29
CA TRP A 105 -5.50 -9.77 -8.72
C TRP A 105 -6.25 -8.56 -9.29
N ASP A 106 -6.72 -7.63 -8.45
CA ASP A 106 -7.38 -6.38 -8.85
C ASP A 106 -6.38 -5.21 -8.84
N VAL A 107 -5.32 -5.39 -9.63
CA VAL A 107 -4.14 -4.51 -9.69
C VAL A 107 -4.54 -3.06 -9.96
N ARG A 108 -5.50 -2.84 -10.87
CA ARG A 108 -5.99 -1.50 -11.21
C ARG A 108 -6.57 -0.79 -9.99
N ARG A 109 -7.50 -1.44 -9.26
CA ARG A 109 -8.11 -0.82 -8.08
C ARG A 109 -7.09 -0.59 -6.95
N ARG A 110 -6.11 -1.48 -6.79
CA ARG A 110 -5.01 -1.28 -5.83
C ARG A 110 -4.17 -0.04 -6.16
N PHE A 111 -3.83 0.13 -7.43
CA PHE A 111 -3.11 1.32 -7.90
C PHE A 111 -3.95 2.60 -7.77
N ASP A 112 -5.24 2.53 -8.10
CA ASP A 112 -6.15 3.67 -7.95
C ASP A 112 -6.25 4.08 -6.47
N ALA A 113 -6.34 3.13 -5.54
CA ALA A 113 -6.34 3.40 -4.10
C ALA A 113 -5.00 4.00 -3.62
N LEU A 114 -3.86 3.42 -4.03
CA LEU A 114 -2.54 3.96 -3.70
C LEU A 114 -2.39 5.41 -4.17
N THR A 115 -2.67 5.66 -5.45
CA THR A 115 -2.49 6.99 -6.06
C THR A 115 -3.46 8.01 -5.46
N ALA A 116 -4.71 7.63 -5.21
CA ALA A 116 -5.68 8.50 -4.54
C ALA A 116 -5.22 8.90 -3.13
N ARG A 117 -4.67 7.95 -2.36
CA ARG A 117 -4.18 8.23 -1.00
C ARG A 117 -2.93 9.08 -0.97
N LEU A 118 -1.99 8.88 -1.90
CA LEU A 118 -0.82 9.75 -2.02
C LEU A 118 -1.20 11.15 -2.50
N ALA A 119 -2.14 11.25 -3.46
CA ALA A 119 -2.66 12.53 -3.94
C ALA A 119 -3.33 13.32 -2.82
N GLU A 120 -4.11 12.63 -1.97
CA GLU A 120 -4.70 13.20 -0.77
C GLU A 120 -3.64 13.66 0.24
N ARG A 121 -2.66 12.79 0.55
CA ARG A 121 -1.61 13.06 1.55
C ARG A 121 -0.81 14.31 1.23
N TYR A 122 -0.41 14.45 -0.03
CA TYR A 122 0.44 15.54 -0.49
C TYR A 122 -0.35 16.70 -1.09
N VAL A 123 -1.69 16.65 -1.02
CA VAL A 123 -2.60 17.67 -1.59
C VAL A 123 -2.20 17.96 -3.04
N LEU A 124 -2.09 16.91 -3.85
CA LEU A 124 -1.70 17.04 -5.26
C LEU A 124 -2.85 17.61 -6.07
N ASP A 125 -2.52 18.46 -7.05
CA ASP A 125 -3.48 18.79 -8.11
C ASP A 125 -3.55 17.67 -9.17
N GLU A 126 -4.38 17.88 -10.19
CA GLU A 126 -4.64 16.88 -11.22
C GLU A 126 -3.38 16.53 -12.03
N ASP A 127 -2.59 17.54 -12.40
CA ASP A 127 -1.35 17.37 -13.17
C ASP A 127 -0.28 16.65 -12.34
N GLN A 128 -0.08 17.09 -11.09
CA GLN A 128 0.82 16.41 -10.14
C GLN A 128 0.40 14.96 -9.90
N THR A 129 -0.90 14.69 -9.77
CA THR A 129 -1.43 13.33 -9.59
C THR A 129 -1.20 12.46 -10.82
N ALA A 130 -1.44 12.98 -12.02
CA ALA A 130 -1.19 12.27 -13.28
C ALA A 130 0.30 11.96 -13.46
N SER A 131 1.17 12.92 -13.15
CA SER A 131 2.63 12.77 -13.17
C SER A 131 3.09 11.68 -12.19
N MET A 132 2.67 11.76 -10.91
CA MET A 132 2.98 10.74 -9.91
C MET A 132 2.51 9.35 -10.34
N ARG A 133 1.28 9.24 -10.86
CA ARG A 133 0.74 7.98 -11.37
C ARG A 133 1.58 7.41 -12.50
N HIS A 134 2.02 8.24 -13.43
CA HIS A 134 2.89 7.82 -14.53
C HIS A 134 4.23 7.27 -14.01
N LEU A 135 4.89 7.99 -13.08
CA LEU A 135 6.13 7.56 -12.44
C LEU A 135 5.98 6.21 -11.74
N LEU A 136 4.94 6.06 -10.91
CA LEU A 136 4.68 4.82 -10.18
C LEU A 136 4.45 3.64 -11.12
N VAL A 137 3.67 3.81 -12.20
CA VAL A 137 3.41 2.75 -13.18
C VAL A 137 4.68 2.37 -13.93
N ARG A 138 5.46 3.36 -14.40
CA ARG A 138 6.72 3.15 -15.12
C ARG A 138 7.70 2.34 -14.28
N GLU A 139 7.98 2.80 -13.05
CA GLU A 139 8.97 2.16 -12.19
C GLU A 139 8.52 0.79 -11.68
N SER A 140 7.23 0.61 -11.41
CA SER A 140 6.69 -0.69 -11.01
C SER A 140 6.78 -1.71 -12.14
N ALA A 141 6.46 -1.31 -13.38
CA ALA A 141 6.59 -2.19 -14.54
C ALA A 141 8.06 -2.58 -14.79
N ASP A 142 9.00 -1.64 -14.62
CA ASP A 142 10.42 -1.89 -14.77
C ASP A 142 10.96 -2.86 -13.73
N MET A 143 10.59 -2.64 -12.46
CA MET A 143 10.94 -3.51 -11.35
C MET A 143 10.39 -4.93 -11.55
N PHE A 144 9.17 -5.07 -12.09
CA PHE A 144 8.62 -6.38 -12.41
C PHE A 144 9.46 -7.10 -13.43
N ARG A 145 9.71 -6.44 -14.57
CA ARG A 145 10.41 -7.05 -15.67
C ARG A 145 11.79 -7.55 -15.24
N GLN A 146 12.43 -6.84 -14.32
CA GLN A 146 13.73 -7.19 -13.77
C GLN A 146 13.69 -8.35 -12.76
N HIS A 147 12.63 -8.46 -11.95
CA HIS A 147 12.59 -9.39 -10.81
C HIS A 147 11.48 -10.45 -10.86
N ALA A 148 10.62 -10.46 -11.88
CA ALA A 148 9.44 -11.31 -11.96
C ALA A 148 9.74 -12.79 -11.75
N GLY A 149 10.85 -13.31 -12.30
CA GLY A 149 11.23 -14.71 -12.10
C GLY A 149 11.48 -15.06 -10.62
N ARG A 150 12.22 -14.22 -9.89
CA ARG A 150 12.47 -14.41 -8.45
C ARG A 150 11.18 -14.27 -7.66
N ILE A 151 10.41 -13.22 -7.98
CA ILE A 151 9.11 -12.91 -7.39
C ILE A 151 8.15 -14.10 -7.47
N MET A 152 8.00 -14.66 -8.66
CA MET A 152 7.11 -15.80 -8.90
C MET A 152 7.59 -17.05 -8.18
N GLN A 153 8.91 -17.26 -8.08
CA GLN A 153 9.49 -18.42 -7.41
C GLN A 153 9.12 -18.50 -5.93
N TYR A 154 9.47 -17.50 -5.11
CA TYR A 154 9.13 -17.54 -3.69
C TYR A 154 7.64 -17.26 -3.43
N GLY A 155 6.97 -16.50 -4.30
CA GLY A 155 5.53 -16.23 -4.18
C GLY A 155 4.68 -17.50 -4.33
N LEU A 156 5.05 -18.37 -5.27
CA LEU A 156 4.36 -19.64 -5.48
C LEU A 156 4.59 -20.61 -4.32
N GLU A 157 5.83 -20.76 -3.85
CA GLU A 157 6.16 -21.63 -2.70
C GLU A 157 5.39 -21.18 -1.45
N LEU A 158 5.36 -19.87 -1.15
CA LEU A 158 4.61 -19.31 -0.03
C LEU A 158 3.11 -19.64 -0.11
N ILE A 159 2.49 -19.45 -1.28
CA ILE A 159 1.06 -19.75 -1.46
C ILE A 159 0.81 -21.24 -1.33
N GLN A 160 1.67 -22.09 -1.89
CA GLN A 160 1.53 -23.55 -1.81
C GLN A 160 1.61 -24.04 -0.37
N THR A 161 2.60 -23.58 0.40
CA THR A 161 2.73 -23.92 1.83
C THR A 161 1.51 -23.46 2.62
N ARG A 162 1.00 -22.26 2.35
CA ARG A 162 -0.26 -21.77 2.98
C ARG A 162 -1.48 -22.59 2.57
N ALA A 163 -1.61 -22.95 1.31
CA ALA A 163 -2.72 -23.76 0.80
C ALA A 163 -2.70 -25.17 1.37
N ALA A 164 -1.51 -25.70 1.68
CA ALA A 164 -1.34 -26.96 2.39
C ALA A 164 -1.65 -26.88 3.90
N GLY A 165 -1.86 -25.67 4.44
CA GLY A 165 -2.06 -25.47 5.88
C GLY A 165 -0.78 -25.71 6.70
N GLU A 166 0.38 -25.65 6.06
CA GLU A 166 1.68 -25.91 6.69
C GLU A 166 2.28 -24.62 7.25
N PRO A 167 2.93 -24.66 8.43
CA PRO A 167 3.68 -23.54 8.96
C PRO A 167 4.92 -23.29 8.09
N PHE A 168 5.49 -22.08 8.17
CA PHE A 168 6.73 -21.80 7.46
C PHE A 168 7.93 -22.31 8.26
N THR A 169 8.80 -23.10 7.64
CA THR A 169 10.05 -23.53 8.29
C THR A 169 11.11 -22.44 8.22
N ALA A 170 12.09 -22.48 9.12
CA ALA A 170 13.19 -21.53 9.10
C ALA A 170 14.01 -21.59 7.80
N GLU A 171 14.20 -22.78 7.24
CA GLU A 171 14.93 -23.01 6.00
C GLU A 171 14.17 -22.46 4.79
N GLN A 172 12.84 -22.62 4.77
CA GLN A 172 12.00 -22.00 3.74
C GLN A 172 12.16 -20.48 3.77
N VAL A 173 11.99 -19.87 4.95
CA VAL A 173 12.08 -18.42 5.12
C VAL A 173 13.49 -17.89 4.85
N ALA A 174 14.54 -18.64 5.17
CA ALA A 174 15.91 -18.28 4.84
C ALA A 174 16.14 -18.17 3.32
N ARG A 175 15.78 -19.21 2.55
CA ARG A 175 15.89 -19.18 1.08
C ARG A 175 15.10 -18.03 0.47
N TRP A 176 13.89 -17.84 0.99
CA TRP A 176 12.99 -16.76 0.62
C TRP A 176 13.56 -15.37 0.88
N ALA A 177 14.21 -15.17 2.03
CA ALA A 177 14.89 -13.92 2.36
C ALA A 177 16.04 -13.64 1.39
N GLU A 178 16.86 -14.65 1.07
CA GLU A 178 17.93 -14.54 0.08
C GLU A 178 17.40 -14.18 -1.32
N LEU A 179 16.34 -14.86 -1.78
CA LEU A 179 15.71 -14.59 -3.07
C LEU A 179 15.08 -13.19 -3.15
N ALA A 180 14.52 -12.71 -2.04
CA ALA A 180 13.86 -11.40 -1.97
C ALA A 180 14.86 -10.24 -1.82
N ARG A 181 16.07 -10.48 -1.29
CA ARG A 181 17.06 -9.41 -1.00
C ARG A 181 17.34 -8.50 -2.20
N PRO A 182 17.62 -9.00 -3.42
CA PRO A 182 17.86 -8.13 -4.57
C PRO A 182 16.63 -7.29 -4.96
N VAL A 183 15.43 -7.84 -4.77
CA VAL A 183 14.16 -7.14 -5.06
C VAL A 183 13.96 -6.00 -4.08
N PHE A 184 14.24 -6.24 -2.79
CA PHE A 184 14.11 -5.25 -1.73
C PHE A 184 15.09 -4.08 -1.90
N VAL A 185 16.38 -4.38 -2.14
CA VAL A 185 17.42 -3.37 -2.37
C VAL A 185 17.08 -2.49 -3.58
N ASP A 186 16.67 -3.11 -4.69
CA ASP A 186 16.29 -2.38 -5.90
C ASP A 186 15.02 -1.53 -5.68
N SER A 187 14.03 -2.06 -4.97
CA SER A 187 12.80 -1.33 -4.62
C SER A 187 13.07 -0.10 -3.77
N ARG A 188 13.97 -0.19 -2.77
CA ARG A 188 14.37 0.95 -1.93
C ARG A 188 15.07 2.04 -2.76
N ARG A 189 16.00 1.64 -3.63
CA ARG A 189 16.70 2.57 -4.52
C ARG A 189 15.71 3.30 -5.43
N ARG A 190 14.84 2.56 -6.12
CA ARG A 190 13.82 3.13 -7.03
C ARG A 190 12.84 4.04 -6.30
N MET A 191 12.39 3.69 -5.09
CA MET A 191 11.53 4.58 -4.31
C MET A 191 12.18 5.93 -4.04
N THR A 192 13.47 5.92 -3.68
CA THR A 192 14.25 7.16 -3.46
C THR A 192 14.40 7.96 -4.75
N GLU A 193 14.61 7.29 -5.89
CA GLU A 193 14.68 7.92 -7.21
C GLU A 193 13.34 8.55 -7.62
N ILE A 194 12.23 7.82 -7.47
CA ILE A 194 10.86 8.33 -7.71
C ILE A 194 10.59 9.54 -6.84
N ALA A 195 10.88 9.46 -5.53
CA ALA A 195 10.62 10.57 -4.62
C ALA A 195 11.43 11.81 -5.04
N ARG A 196 12.68 11.64 -5.46
CA ARG A 196 13.52 12.75 -5.95
C ARG A 196 12.95 13.38 -7.22
N GLU A 197 12.65 12.58 -8.24
CA GLU A 197 12.07 13.05 -9.51
C GLU A 197 10.71 13.74 -9.26
N PHE A 198 9.90 13.17 -8.38
CA PHE A 198 8.60 13.72 -8.04
C PHE A 198 8.71 15.05 -7.29
N MET A 199 9.63 15.17 -6.33
CA MET A 199 9.85 16.40 -5.56
C MET A 199 10.22 17.60 -6.44
N GLU A 200 10.79 17.41 -7.62
CA GLU A 200 11.09 18.51 -8.56
C GLU A 200 9.84 19.27 -9.03
N GLN A 201 8.67 18.64 -8.96
CA GLN A 201 7.38 19.19 -9.42
C GLN A 201 6.50 19.67 -8.25
N LEU A 202 7.03 19.62 -7.02
CA LEU A 202 6.29 19.92 -5.81
C LEU A 202 6.64 21.28 -5.23
N GLU A 203 5.65 21.91 -4.61
CA GLU A 203 5.85 23.11 -3.80
C GLU A 203 6.76 22.82 -2.59
N PRO A 204 7.46 23.82 -2.03
CA PRO A 204 8.36 23.63 -0.89
C PRO A 204 7.74 22.84 0.28
N GLU A 205 6.50 23.15 0.65
CA GLU A 205 5.80 22.47 1.76
C GLU A 205 5.47 21.01 1.44
N GLN A 206 5.09 20.72 0.19
CA GLN A 206 4.84 19.35 -0.27
C GLN A 206 6.15 18.55 -0.27
N ARG A 207 7.28 19.16 -0.68
CA ARG A 207 8.61 18.53 -0.63
C ARG A 207 9.03 18.17 0.78
N GLU A 208 8.84 19.06 1.75
CA GLU A 208 9.15 18.78 3.16
C GLU A 208 8.35 17.58 3.68
N LEU A 209 7.05 17.52 3.34
CA LEU A 209 6.20 16.41 3.73
C LEU A 209 6.64 15.08 3.09
N VAL A 210 6.92 15.08 1.79
CA VAL A 210 7.45 13.90 1.08
C VAL A 210 8.78 13.45 1.66
N GLN A 211 9.68 14.38 1.98
CA GLN A 211 10.97 14.08 2.60
C GLN A 211 10.80 13.40 3.96
N ARG A 212 9.91 13.94 4.82
CA ARG A 212 9.58 13.35 6.11
C ARG A 212 9.01 11.93 5.99
N ASP A 213 8.08 11.74 5.05
CA ASP A 213 7.46 10.43 4.79
C ASP A 213 8.49 9.43 4.21
N LEU A 214 9.42 9.89 3.35
CA LEU A 214 10.51 9.09 2.80
C LEU A 214 11.53 8.67 3.86
N GLU A 215 11.91 9.57 4.78
CA GLU A 215 12.78 9.23 5.90
C GLU A 215 12.16 8.19 6.81
N ALA A 216 10.87 8.32 7.12
CA ALA A 216 10.14 7.32 7.88
C ALA A 216 10.07 5.97 7.14
N ALA A 217 9.82 5.98 5.83
CA ALA A 217 9.85 4.77 5.01
C ALA A 217 11.23 4.10 5.02
N ASN A 218 12.32 4.88 4.91
CA ASN A 218 13.69 4.35 4.98
C ASN A 218 13.99 3.70 6.33
N ARG A 219 13.60 4.31 7.46
CA ARG A 219 13.76 3.68 8.78
C ARG A 219 13.04 2.34 8.89
N ARG A 220 11.80 2.26 8.38
CA ARG A 220 11.04 1.00 8.34
C ARG A 220 11.72 -0.03 7.43
N MET A 221 12.25 0.39 6.29
CA MET A 221 13.01 -0.48 5.40
C MET A 221 14.30 -1.01 6.03
N ASP A 222 15.05 -0.18 6.75
CA ASP A 222 16.25 -0.62 7.49
C ASP A 222 15.92 -1.71 8.52
N ALA A 223 14.80 -1.56 9.23
CA ALA A 223 14.35 -2.57 10.18
C ALA A 223 13.96 -3.89 9.47
N VAL A 224 13.26 -3.80 8.34
CA VAL A 224 12.89 -4.98 7.53
C VAL A 224 14.13 -5.67 6.95
N GLU A 225 15.15 -4.91 6.54
CA GLU A 225 16.42 -5.44 6.05
C GLU A 225 17.16 -6.23 7.14
N LYS A 226 17.33 -5.65 8.33
CA LYS A 226 17.96 -6.33 9.48
C LYS A 226 17.26 -7.64 9.83
N MET A 227 15.94 -7.62 9.81
CA MET A 227 15.14 -8.80 10.06
C MET A 227 15.25 -9.82 8.91
N GLY A 228 15.30 -9.39 7.65
CA GLY A 228 15.58 -10.25 6.51
C GLY A 228 16.97 -10.91 6.59
N ASP A 229 17.99 -10.17 7.05
CA ASP A 229 19.34 -10.71 7.26
C ASP A 229 19.37 -11.78 8.36
N ARG A 230 18.59 -11.61 9.45
CA ARG A 230 18.40 -12.65 10.47
C ARG A 230 17.75 -13.89 9.89
N TRP A 231 16.66 -13.71 9.14
CA TRP A 231 15.95 -14.83 8.53
C TRP A 231 16.80 -15.60 7.53
N ALA A 232 17.62 -14.92 6.73
CA ALA A 232 18.57 -15.55 5.82
C ALA A 232 19.57 -16.48 6.53
N ARG A 233 19.83 -16.26 7.84
CA ARG A 233 20.65 -17.14 8.68
C ARG A 233 19.87 -18.27 9.36
N GLY A 234 18.58 -18.43 9.04
CA GLY A 234 17.70 -19.42 9.67
C GLY A 234 17.14 -18.98 11.03
N GLU A 235 17.34 -17.73 11.44
CA GLU A 235 16.82 -17.19 12.70
C GLU A 235 15.35 -16.72 12.57
N TRP A 236 14.52 -17.48 11.85
CA TRP A 236 13.11 -17.17 11.65
C TRP A 236 12.29 -17.41 12.93
N ASP A 237 11.55 -16.39 13.35
CA ASP A 237 10.54 -16.47 14.40
C ASP A 237 9.22 -15.88 13.87
N PRO A 238 8.07 -16.60 13.95
CA PRO A 238 6.76 -16.05 13.57
C PRO A 238 6.44 -14.71 14.23
N ARG A 239 6.94 -14.49 15.46
CA ARG A 239 6.80 -13.23 16.19
C ARG A 239 7.48 -12.09 15.46
N ASP A 240 8.60 -12.29 14.78
CA ASP A 240 9.27 -11.20 14.05
C ASP A 240 8.31 -10.48 13.07
N TRP A 241 7.30 -11.20 12.55
CA TRP A 241 6.38 -10.69 11.55
C TRP A 241 4.90 -10.66 11.96
N GLY A 242 4.58 -10.79 13.26
CA GLY A 242 3.20 -10.69 13.73
C GLY A 242 2.35 -11.93 13.47
N LEU A 243 2.97 -13.08 13.20
CA LEU A 243 2.29 -14.32 12.84
C LEU A 243 2.08 -15.27 14.03
N GLU A 244 2.34 -14.82 15.26
CA GLU A 244 2.15 -15.60 16.49
C GLU A 244 0.69 -16.04 16.75
N GLU A 245 -0.28 -15.37 16.13
CA GLU A 245 -1.70 -15.72 16.18
C GLU A 245 -2.22 -16.28 14.85
N ASP A 246 -1.36 -16.46 13.85
CA ASP A 246 -1.77 -16.98 12.55
C ASP A 246 -2.15 -18.47 12.68
N PRO A 247 -3.39 -18.86 12.35
CA PRO A 247 -3.86 -20.23 12.55
C PRO A 247 -3.05 -21.26 11.75
N ILE A 248 -2.46 -20.89 10.61
CA ILE A 248 -1.63 -21.79 9.81
C ILE A 248 -0.26 -21.98 10.48
N GLN A 249 0.30 -20.94 11.09
CA GLN A 249 1.57 -21.07 11.83
C GLN A 249 1.39 -21.82 13.15
N ASN A 250 0.21 -21.73 13.76
CA ASN A 250 -0.11 -22.38 15.03
C ASN A 250 -0.72 -23.78 14.90
N GLY A 251 -1.31 -24.11 13.74
CA GLY A 251 -2.14 -25.29 13.54
C GLY A 251 -1.42 -26.62 13.78
N THR A 252 -0.11 -26.68 13.53
CA THR A 252 0.70 -27.88 13.80
C THR A 252 0.78 -28.21 15.29
N ARG A 253 0.67 -27.19 16.16
CA ARG A 253 0.73 -27.35 17.62
C ARG A 253 -0.57 -27.88 18.22
N ALA A 254 -1.70 -27.69 17.53
CA ALA A 254 -3.01 -28.15 17.98
C ALA A 254 -3.34 -29.59 17.56
N ALA A 255 -2.77 -30.06 16.45
CA ALA A 255 -3.03 -31.41 15.93
C ALA A 255 -2.04 -32.48 16.43
N GLY A 256 -0.85 -32.10 16.90
CA GLY A 256 0.18 -33.00 17.42
C GLY A 256 0.57 -32.65 18.86
N GLY A 257 -0.10 -33.27 19.83
CA GLY A 257 0.15 -33.08 21.26
C GLY A 257 1.42 -33.76 21.78
N GLU A 258 2.59 -33.54 21.17
CA GLU A 258 3.89 -33.94 21.72
C GLU A 258 4.89 -32.78 21.65
N GLY A 259 5.49 -32.46 22.80
CA GLY A 259 6.13 -31.19 23.14
C GLY A 259 7.30 -30.67 22.26
N PRO A 260 7.71 -29.41 22.49
CA PRO A 260 8.74 -28.69 21.73
C PRO A 260 10.16 -29.29 21.79
N ASP A 261 10.38 -30.32 22.59
CA ASP A 261 11.67 -31.03 22.67
C ASP A 261 11.97 -31.89 21.41
N SER A 262 10.97 -32.15 20.57
CA SER A 262 11.11 -32.99 19.38
C SER A 262 11.83 -32.31 18.20
N ALA A 263 11.70 -30.99 18.05
CA ALA A 263 12.33 -30.26 16.93
C ALA A 263 13.85 -30.11 17.10
N ALA A 264 14.33 -29.94 18.34
CA ALA A 264 15.77 -29.93 18.64
C ALA A 264 16.38 -31.33 18.48
N ALA A 265 15.66 -32.39 18.86
CA ALA A 265 16.11 -33.78 18.70
C ALA A 265 16.16 -34.25 17.23
N ALA A 266 15.26 -33.76 16.37
CA ALA A 266 15.29 -34.07 14.94
C ALA A 266 16.47 -33.41 14.20
N ALA A 267 16.88 -32.21 14.60
CA ALA A 267 18.08 -31.56 14.08
C ALA A 267 19.37 -32.27 14.52
N GLU A 268 19.38 -32.84 15.73
CA GLU A 268 20.51 -33.60 16.26
C GLU A 268 20.62 -35.02 15.64
N GLN A 269 19.49 -35.66 15.32
CA GLN A 269 19.48 -36.95 14.62
C GLN A 269 19.83 -36.84 13.12
N ALA A 270 19.54 -35.72 12.46
CA ALA A 270 19.96 -35.47 11.08
C ALA A 270 21.48 -35.23 10.95
N ALA A 271 22.17 -34.85 12.03
CA ALA A 271 23.62 -34.66 12.06
C ALA A 271 24.42 -35.94 12.45
N GLY A 272 23.75 -37.03 12.83
CA GLY A 272 24.39 -38.24 13.37
C GLY A 272 24.87 -39.29 12.36
N GLY A 273 24.71 -39.05 11.05
CA GLY A 273 24.85 -40.07 10.01
C GLY A 273 26.06 -39.96 9.08
N GLN A 274 27.23 -39.49 9.52
CA GLN A 274 28.46 -39.60 8.73
C GLN A 274 29.63 -40.22 9.51
N ALA A 275 30.21 -41.22 8.86
CA ALA A 275 31.20 -42.15 9.37
C ALA A 275 32.48 -41.45 9.88
N ARG A 276 32.91 -41.88 11.07
CA ARG A 276 34.20 -41.56 11.68
C ARG A 276 35.33 -42.21 10.86
N SER A 277 36.22 -41.38 10.30
CA SER A 277 37.59 -41.78 9.96
C SER A 277 38.54 -41.42 11.11
N PRO A 278 39.59 -42.23 11.39
CA PRO A 278 40.45 -42.07 12.55
C PRO A 278 41.44 -40.91 12.38
N ARG A 279 41.59 -40.13 13.46
CA ARG A 279 42.50 -38.98 13.60
C ARG A 279 43.87 -39.45 14.10
N PRO A 280 45.00 -39.07 13.48
CA PRO A 280 46.32 -39.30 14.05
C PRO A 280 46.62 -38.25 15.14
N ALA A 281 47.30 -38.70 16.19
CA ALA A 281 47.78 -37.89 17.30
C ALA A 281 49.03 -37.09 16.92
N ARG A 282 49.04 -35.77 17.19
CA ARG A 282 50.25 -35.04 17.62
C ARG A 282 49.97 -33.57 17.97
N GLY A 283 50.64 -33.11 19.03
CA GLY A 283 51.21 -31.76 19.10
C GLY A 283 50.49 -30.79 20.01
N GLY A 284 50.97 -30.67 21.25
CA GLY A 284 50.62 -29.58 22.16
C GLY A 284 51.10 -28.23 21.63
N GLY A 285 50.27 -27.22 21.81
CA GLY A 285 50.58 -25.81 21.62
C GLY A 285 49.70 -25.01 22.58
N ALA A 286 50.35 -24.20 23.41
CA ALA A 286 49.75 -23.37 24.44
C ALA A 286 48.72 -22.37 23.87
N PRO A 287 47.69 -21.97 24.64
CA PRO A 287 46.72 -20.98 24.20
C PRO A 287 47.31 -19.56 24.20
N PRO A 288 47.02 -18.72 23.19
CA PRO A 288 47.28 -17.29 23.28
C PRO A 288 46.21 -16.62 24.16
N SER A 289 46.70 -15.77 25.05
CA SER A 289 45.95 -14.92 25.97
C SER A 289 44.93 -14.03 25.26
N GLU A 290 43.72 -13.97 25.82
CA GLU A 290 42.72 -12.95 25.52
C GLU A 290 43.23 -11.55 25.89
N PRO A 291 42.92 -10.50 25.10
CA PRO A 291 43.10 -9.13 25.54
C PRO A 291 42.00 -8.72 26.53
N PRO A 292 42.30 -7.85 27.51
CA PRO A 292 41.35 -7.44 28.54
C PRO A 292 40.21 -6.60 27.94
N VAL A 293 38.98 -7.05 28.19
CA VAL A 293 37.77 -6.26 28.03
C VAL A 293 37.81 -5.14 29.07
N GLY A 294 37.92 -3.90 28.60
CA GLY A 294 37.86 -2.73 29.46
C GLY A 294 36.48 -2.58 30.08
N GLU A 295 36.45 -2.52 31.41
CA GLU A 295 35.35 -1.99 32.21
C GLU A 295 35.13 -0.51 31.83
N GLY A 296 34.14 -0.27 30.97
CA GLY A 296 33.50 1.03 30.83
C GLY A 296 32.39 1.17 31.87
N PRO A 297 32.19 2.35 32.48
CA PRO A 297 31.27 2.52 33.59
C PRO A 297 29.82 2.26 33.15
N ALA A 298 29.16 1.39 33.92
CA ALA A 298 27.72 1.19 33.89
C ALA A 298 27.02 2.52 34.21
N VAL A 299 26.58 3.22 33.18
CA VAL A 299 25.49 4.18 33.30
C VAL A 299 24.22 3.38 33.04
N GLU A 300 23.64 2.83 34.11
CA GLU A 300 22.23 2.42 34.13
C GLU A 300 21.37 3.67 34.00
N GLU A 301 21.31 4.25 32.80
CA GLU A 301 20.29 5.22 32.46
C GLU A 301 19.00 4.43 32.28
N THR A 302 18.27 4.31 33.38
CA THR A 302 16.89 3.84 33.39
C THR A 302 16.09 4.82 32.54
N VAL A 303 16.00 4.55 31.24
CA VAL A 303 15.12 5.28 30.31
C VAL A 303 13.69 4.97 30.73
N GLN A 304 13.19 5.74 31.69
CA GLN A 304 11.75 5.82 31.93
C GLN A 304 11.13 6.29 30.61
N PRO A 305 10.17 5.54 30.04
CA PRO A 305 9.45 6.01 28.87
C PRO A 305 8.83 7.36 29.25
N SER A 306 9.32 8.41 28.62
CA SER A 306 8.84 9.76 28.86
C SER A 306 7.35 9.74 28.60
N LYS A 307 6.56 9.90 29.68
CA LYS A 307 5.13 10.18 29.58
C LYS A 307 5.01 11.52 28.86
N GLN A 308 5.07 11.50 27.53
CA GLN A 308 4.49 12.53 26.68
C GLN A 308 2.98 12.44 26.90
N ARG A 309 2.57 12.97 28.04
CA ARG A 309 1.18 13.20 28.42
C ARG A 309 0.65 14.14 27.35
N GLY A 310 -0.05 13.57 26.36
CA GLY A 310 -0.64 14.33 25.26
C GLY A 310 -1.40 15.51 25.84
N GLN A 311 -0.82 16.70 25.74
CA GLN A 311 -1.46 17.91 26.22
C GLN A 311 -2.71 18.07 25.37
N LYS A 312 -3.87 17.91 26.01
CA LYS A 312 -5.16 18.23 25.43
C LYS A 312 -5.07 19.68 24.94
N PRO A 313 -5.26 19.96 23.63
CA PRO A 313 -5.13 21.31 23.11
C PRO A 313 -6.01 22.26 23.94
N THR A 314 -5.39 23.21 24.63
CA THR A 314 -6.10 24.25 25.39
C THR A 314 -6.89 25.07 24.39
N ALA A 315 -8.21 25.11 24.59
CA ALA A 315 -9.15 25.75 23.68
C ALA A 315 -8.82 27.25 23.56
N GLY A 316 -8.12 27.62 22.49
CA GLY A 316 -8.11 28.99 22.00
C GLY A 316 -9.55 29.42 21.67
N PRO A 317 -9.88 30.71 21.84
CA PRO A 317 -11.24 31.21 21.72
C PRO A 317 -11.74 31.00 20.28
N ASP A 318 -12.86 30.28 20.16
CA ASP A 318 -13.82 30.26 19.05
C ASP A 318 -13.26 30.32 17.60
N SER A 319 -13.41 29.35 16.71
CA SER A 319 -14.42 28.31 16.60
C SER A 319 -14.05 27.49 15.37
N ASP A 320 -13.01 26.67 15.45
CA ASP A 320 -12.81 25.73 14.37
C ASP A 320 -13.93 24.68 14.39
N GLY A 321 -14.83 24.74 13.39
CA GLY A 321 -15.91 23.78 13.21
C GLY A 321 -15.43 22.34 13.16
N TRP A 322 -14.19 22.09 12.71
CA TRP A 322 -13.60 20.76 12.65
C TRP A 322 -13.23 20.24 14.04
N ALA A 323 -12.53 21.05 14.84
CA ALA A 323 -12.22 20.70 16.24
C ALA A 323 -13.49 20.49 17.07
N ARG A 324 -14.54 21.30 16.82
CA ARG A 324 -15.85 21.13 17.45
C ARG A 324 -16.48 19.79 17.06
N TYR A 325 -16.43 19.42 15.78
CA TYR A 325 -16.91 18.12 15.30
C TYR A 325 -16.17 16.96 15.98
N VAL A 326 -14.84 17.01 16.07
CA VAL A 326 -14.03 15.96 16.71
C VAL A 326 -14.38 15.80 18.19
N ARG A 327 -14.55 16.91 18.93
CA ARG A 327 -15.01 16.87 20.32
C ARG A 327 -16.40 16.25 20.47
N ALA A 328 -17.32 16.64 19.59
CA ALA A 328 -18.67 16.07 19.57
C ALA A 328 -18.63 14.57 19.23
N PHE A 329 -17.76 14.15 18.31
CA PHE A 329 -17.56 12.75 17.94
C PHE A 329 -17.02 11.93 19.11
N ILE A 330 -15.98 12.42 19.80
CA ILE A 330 -15.41 11.80 21.01
C ILE A 330 -16.50 11.62 22.07
N ALA A 331 -17.29 12.66 22.34
CA ALA A 331 -18.35 12.63 23.33
C ALA A 331 -19.49 11.69 22.93
N ARG A 332 -19.86 11.66 21.65
CA ARG A 332 -20.95 10.82 21.12
C ARG A 332 -20.69 9.32 21.28
N TYR A 333 -19.45 8.89 21.04
CA TYR A 333 -19.08 7.46 21.07
C TYR A 333 -18.40 7.03 22.37
N ASP A 334 -18.28 7.94 23.35
CA ASP A 334 -17.57 7.71 24.61
C ASP A 334 -16.20 7.04 24.38
N LEU A 335 -15.37 7.68 23.54
CA LEU A 335 -14.06 7.14 23.17
C LEU A 335 -13.15 7.08 24.41
N ASN A 336 -12.43 5.98 24.58
CA ASN A 336 -11.45 5.83 25.66
C ASN A 336 -10.21 6.73 25.43
N ALA A 337 -9.31 6.83 26.42
CA ALA A 337 -8.16 7.74 26.35
C ALA A 337 -7.26 7.51 25.12
N GLU A 338 -7.03 6.24 24.75
CA GLU A 338 -6.22 5.88 23.59
C GLU A 338 -6.91 6.27 22.27
N GLN A 339 -8.20 5.96 22.14
CA GLN A 339 -9.02 6.35 20.99
C GLN A 339 -9.12 7.88 20.86
N GLN A 340 -9.23 8.61 21.98
CA GLN A 340 -9.22 10.07 21.99
C GLN A 340 -7.88 10.62 21.47
N GLN A 341 -6.76 10.06 21.91
CA GLN A 341 -5.44 10.46 21.40
C GLN A 341 -5.35 10.24 19.89
N LYS A 342 -5.80 9.07 19.39
CA LYS A 342 -5.87 8.79 17.95
C LYS A 342 -6.77 9.79 17.20
N ALA A 343 -7.95 10.12 17.75
CA ALA A 343 -8.86 11.11 17.17
C ALA A 343 -8.21 12.50 17.05
N TRP A 344 -7.45 12.93 18.07
CA TRP A 344 -6.73 14.21 18.04
C TRP A 344 -5.56 14.21 17.07
N LEU A 345 -4.87 13.09 16.89
CA LEU A 345 -3.83 12.94 15.86
C LEU A 345 -4.41 13.07 14.45
N ILE A 346 -5.55 12.41 14.18
CA ILE A 346 -6.27 12.53 12.91
C ILE A 346 -6.70 13.99 12.66
N TYR A 347 -7.22 14.67 13.69
CA TYR A 347 -7.60 16.07 13.59
C TYR A 347 -6.39 16.97 13.26
N ARG A 348 -5.26 16.78 13.94
CA ARG A 348 -4.05 17.59 13.71
C ARG A 348 -3.57 17.46 12.27
N ASP A 349 -3.50 16.24 11.74
CA ASP A 349 -3.14 15.98 10.34
C ASP A 349 -4.15 16.66 9.37
N ALA A 350 -5.44 16.56 9.63
CA ALA A 350 -6.47 17.20 8.81
C ALA A 350 -6.36 18.74 8.85
N ASP A 351 -6.03 19.32 10.01
CA ASP A 351 -5.84 20.76 10.20
C ASP A 351 -4.57 21.27 9.48
N GLU A 352 -3.46 20.54 9.58
CA GLU A 352 -2.22 20.86 8.85
C GLU A 352 -2.45 20.88 7.34
N ARG A 353 -3.14 19.87 6.79
CA ARG A 353 -3.50 19.83 5.35
C ARG A 353 -4.41 20.99 4.95
N ARG A 354 -5.39 21.32 5.79
CA ARG A 354 -6.26 22.47 5.58
C ARG A 354 -5.48 23.78 5.55
N ALA A 355 -4.53 23.96 6.46
CA ALA A 355 -3.66 25.13 6.47
C ALA A 355 -2.83 25.22 5.18
N ALA A 356 -2.30 24.09 4.69
CA ALA A 356 -1.57 24.03 3.42
C ALA A 356 -2.43 24.40 2.21
N VAL A 357 -3.69 23.92 2.14
CA VAL A 357 -4.65 24.30 1.08
C VAL A 357 -4.90 25.82 1.08
N ARG A 358 -5.13 26.40 2.27
CA ARG A 358 -5.36 27.86 2.40
C ARG A 358 -4.13 28.65 1.95
N LYS A 359 -2.95 28.28 2.43
CA LYS A 359 -1.68 28.92 2.05
C LYS A 359 -1.44 28.89 0.54
N ARG A 360 -1.71 27.74 -0.11
CA ARG A 360 -1.57 27.60 -1.57
C ARG A 360 -2.54 28.49 -2.32
N PHE A 361 -3.81 28.52 -1.88
CA PHE A 361 -4.81 29.41 -2.45
C PHE A 361 -4.38 30.88 -2.33
N ASP A 362 -3.93 31.31 -1.16
CA ASP A 362 -3.50 32.70 -0.93
C ASP A 362 -2.34 33.09 -1.84
N ARG A 363 -1.38 32.18 -2.04
CA ARG A 363 -0.27 32.36 -2.99
C ARG A 363 -0.76 32.47 -4.44
N ARG A 364 -1.62 31.56 -4.90
CA ARG A 364 -2.18 31.59 -6.27
C ARG A 364 -2.97 32.87 -6.52
N VAL A 365 -3.76 33.33 -5.55
CA VAL A 365 -4.50 34.59 -5.67
C VAL A 365 -3.55 35.79 -5.74
N ALA A 366 -2.47 35.78 -4.95
CA ALA A 366 -1.44 36.82 -5.02
C ALA A 366 -0.75 36.82 -6.40
N ASP A 367 -0.40 35.66 -6.94
CA ASP A 367 0.23 35.54 -8.26
C ASP A 367 -0.69 36.05 -9.39
N VAL A 368 -1.98 35.71 -9.33
CA VAL A 368 -3.00 36.18 -10.28
C VAL A 368 -3.16 37.70 -10.24
N ARG A 369 -3.16 38.29 -9.04
CA ARG A 369 -3.20 39.75 -8.84
C ARG A 369 -1.98 40.46 -9.42
N VAL A 370 -0.79 39.89 -9.21
CA VAL A 370 0.46 40.46 -9.73
C VAL A 370 0.52 40.41 -11.26
N ALA A 371 -0.07 39.38 -11.88
CA ALA A 371 -0.11 39.25 -13.33
C ALA A 371 -0.99 40.31 -14.02
N GLY A 372 -1.98 40.89 -13.34
CA GLY A 372 -2.81 41.98 -13.86
C GLY A 372 -3.68 41.60 -15.07
N ASN A 373 -4.18 40.37 -15.12
CA ASN A 373 -4.99 39.88 -16.25
C ASN A 373 -6.40 40.50 -16.27
N ALA A 374 -6.95 40.77 -17.45
CA ALA A 374 -8.31 41.31 -17.60
C ALA A 374 -9.42 40.39 -17.03
N ASP A 375 -9.13 39.11 -16.83
CA ASP A 375 -10.03 38.09 -16.28
C ASP A 375 -9.73 37.73 -14.81
N GLU A 376 -9.03 38.58 -14.05
CA GLU A 376 -8.61 38.32 -12.65
C GLU A 376 -9.75 37.79 -11.76
N ASP A 377 -10.90 38.47 -11.75
CA ASP A 377 -12.06 38.11 -10.93
C ASP A 377 -12.66 36.75 -11.29
N LYS A 378 -12.58 36.35 -12.56
CA LYS A 378 -13.05 35.03 -12.99
C LYS A 378 -12.12 33.95 -12.45
N VAL A 379 -10.80 34.13 -12.62
CA VAL A 379 -9.80 33.18 -12.14
C VAL A 379 -9.85 33.06 -10.62
N ILE A 380 -9.96 34.17 -9.88
CA ILE A 380 -10.06 34.14 -8.41
C ILE A 380 -11.33 33.38 -7.97
N ARG A 381 -12.48 33.60 -8.62
CA ARG A 381 -13.71 32.84 -8.31
C ARG A 381 -13.55 31.34 -8.52
N GLU A 382 -12.97 30.92 -9.64
CA GLU A 382 -12.67 29.52 -9.92
C GLU A 382 -11.73 28.91 -8.87
N GLN A 383 -10.70 29.65 -8.42
CA GLN A 383 -9.80 29.23 -7.34
C GLN A 383 -10.54 29.12 -5.99
N VAL A 384 -11.49 30.01 -5.69
CA VAL A 384 -12.30 29.93 -4.46
C VAL A 384 -13.15 28.66 -4.47
N GLU A 385 -13.85 28.39 -5.57
CA GLU A 385 -14.66 27.18 -5.71
C GLU A 385 -13.82 25.91 -5.62
N GLN A 386 -12.61 25.90 -6.21
CA GLN A 386 -11.68 24.78 -6.08
C GLN A 386 -11.24 24.59 -4.62
N ARG A 387 -10.87 25.67 -3.93
CA ARG A 387 -10.49 25.63 -2.51
C ARG A 387 -11.62 25.06 -1.65
N GLU A 388 -12.86 25.50 -1.83
CA GLU A 388 -14.00 24.98 -1.05
C GLU A 388 -14.25 23.50 -1.34
N ARG A 389 -14.10 23.05 -2.59
CA ARG A 389 -14.15 21.62 -2.93
C ARG A 389 -13.04 20.82 -2.22
N ASP A 390 -11.82 21.35 -2.17
CA ASP A 390 -10.68 20.70 -1.51
C ASP A 390 -10.90 20.61 0.01
N LEU A 391 -11.36 21.70 0.63
CA LEU A 391 -11.70 21.74 2.05
C LEU A 391 -12.84 20.79 2.41
N GLY A 392 -13.88 20.71 1.56
CA GLY A 392 -14.98 19.77 1.72
C GLY A 392 -14.51 18.31 1.68
N ARG A 393 -13.63 17.96 0.73
CA ARG A 393 -13.03 16.63 0.62
C ARG A 393 -12.22 16.25 1.87
N LEU A 394 -11.35 17.15 2.34
CA LEU A 394 -10.56 16.94 3.55
C LEU A 394 -11.45 16.75 4.80
N PHE A 395 -12.58 17.48 4.89
CA PHE A 395 -13.51 17.30 6.01
C PHE A 395 -14.20 15.93 5.99
N GLU A 396 -14.66 15.47 4.82
CA GLU A 396 -15.26 14.13 4.70
C GLU A 396 -14.25 13.02 5.03
N GLN A 397 -12.97 13.20 4.68
CA GLN A 397 -11.90 12.27 5.05
C GLN A 397 -11.67 12.23 6.56
N LEU A 398 -11.66 13.39 7.23
CA LEU A 398 -11.61 13.47 8.68
C LEU A 398 -12.76 12.66 9.30
N LYS A 399 -13.99 12.81 8.81
CA LYS A 399 -15.15 12.03 9.29
C LYS A 399 -14.94 10.53 9.11
N GLN A 400 -14.59 10.09 7.90
CA GLN A 400 -14.40 8.67 7.59
C GLN A 400 -13.31 8.02 8.45
N ARG A 401 -12.21 8.74 8.73
CA ARG A 401 -11.14 8.23 9.61
C ARG A 401 -11.61 8.15 11.05
N LEU A 402 -12.35 9.14 11.54
CA LEU A 402 -12.93 9.11 12.89
C LEU A 402 -13.94 7.96 13.06
N GLU A 403 -14.78 7.69 12.06
CA GLU A 403 -15.79 6.61 12.07
C GLU A 403 -15.20 5.20 12.25
N ARG A 404 -13.90 5.02 12.03
CA ARG A 404 -13.20 3.75 12.25
C ARG A 404 -12.78 3.53 13.70
N LEU A 405 -12.64 4.59 14.50
CA LEU A 405 -12.15 4.51 15.88
C LEU A 405 -13.11 3.81 16.87
N PRO A 406 -14.43 4.07 16.85
CA PRO A 406 -15.34 3.44 17.80
C PRO A 406 -15.40 1.92 17.64
N THR A 407 -15.48 1.19 18.76
CA THR A 407 -15.78 -0.24 18.78
C THR A 407 -17.21 -0.52 18.32
N ARG A 408 -17.54 -1.79 18.01
CA ARG A 408 -18.92 -2.19 17.67
C ARG A 408 -19.90 -1.91 18.81
N SER A 409 -19.49 -2.13 20.06
CA SER A 409 -20.31 -1.84 21.25
C SER A 409 -20.54 -0.34 21.44
N GLN A 410 -19.51 0.49 21.31
CA GLN A 410 -19.64 1.96 21.34
C GLN A 410 -20.59 2.48 20.25
N ARG A 411 -20.51 1.92 19.02
CA ARG A 411 -21.45 2.28 17.94
C ARG A 411 -22.89 1.96 18.29
N LYS A 412 -23.14 0.75 18.81
CA LYS A 412 -24.48 0.31 19.23
C LYS A 412 -25.03 1.14 20.40
N ALA A 413 -24.17 1.56 21.33
CA ALA A 413 -24.55 2.40 22.46
C ALA A 413 -24.88 3.85 22.05
N ALA A 414 -24.21 4.35 21.00
CA ALA A 414 -24.42 5.70 20.46
C ALA A 414 -25.57 5.81 19.46
N GLU A 415 -26.16 4.68 19.04
CA GLU A 415 -27.42 4.68 18.29
C GLU A 415 -28.52 5.20 19.22
N PRO A 416 -29.17 6.33 18.90
CA PRO A 416 -30.20 6.87 19.78
C PRO A 416 -31.28 5.81 19.96
N ALA A 417 -31.63 5.50 21.20
CA ALA A 417 -32.60 4.46 21.56
C ALA A 417 -33.98 4.61 20.88
N GLY A 418 -34.26 5.77 20.25
CA GLY A 418 -35.45 6.03 19.44
C GLY A 418 -35.36 5.70 17.95
N ALA A 419 -34.21 5.28 17.41
CA ALA A 419 -34.10 4.85 16.00
C ALA A 419 -34.46 3.36 15.77
N ALA A 420 -34.61 2.58 16.86
CA ALA A 420 -34.79 1.14 16.79
C ALA A 420 -36.23 0.67 16.49
N GLU A 421 -37.25 1.54 16.55
CA GLU A 421 -38.64 1.10 16.38
C GLU A 421 -39.51 2.13 15.63
N THR A 422 -39.09 2.55 14.44
CA THR A 422 -40.13 2.67 13.40
C THR A 422 -40.25 1.27 12.81
N PRO A 423 -41.20 0.42 13.27
CA PRO A 423 -41.45 -0.85 12.59
C PRO A 423 -41.61 -0.47 11.13
N ALA A 424 -40.73 -1.04 10.28
CA ALA A 424 -40.85 -0.87 8.86
C ALA A 424 -42.26 -1.37 8.51
N THR A 425 -43.22 -0.45 8.41
CA THR A 425 -44.48 -0.63 7.73
C THR A 425 -44.05 -0.89 6.31
N ARG A 426 -43.70 -2.15 6.06
CA ARG A 426 -43.30 -2.73 4.79
C ARG A 426 -44.36 -2.21 3.83
N PRO A 427 -44.07 -1.22 2.97
CA PRO A 427 -45.07 -0.66 2.10
C PRO A 427 -45.64 -1.85 1.35
N ALA A 428 -46.94 -2.09 1.54
CA ALA A 428 -47.64 -3.23 0.98
C ALA A 428 -47.22 -3.32 -0.48
N ARG A 429 -46.46 -4.37 -0.79
CA ARG A 429 -45.82 -4.59 -2.08
C ARG A 429 -46.89 -4.32 -3.13
N PRO A 430 -46.84 -3.22 -3.90
CA PRO A 430 -47.90 -2.91 -4.84
C PRO A 430 -47.97 -4.11 -5.77
N ARG A 431 -49.12 -4.80 -5.72
CA ARG A 431 -49.42 -5.99 -6.48
C ARG A 431 -49.09 -5.62 -7.92
N ARG A 432 -47.98 -6.16 -8.42
CA ARG A 432 -47.42 -5.84 -9.74
C ARG A 432 -48.46 -6.24 -10.77
N ARG A 433 -49.33 -5.31 -11.13
CA ARG A 433 -50.27 -5.42 -12.23
C ARG A 433 -49.40 -5.68 -13.44
N ARG A 434 -49.49 -6.89 -14.02
CA ARG A 434 -48.97 -7.22 -15.35
C ARG A 434 -49.62 -6.24 -16.33
N GLN A 435 -49.09 -5.04 -16.45
CA GLN A 435 -49.35 -4.18 -17.60
C GLN A 435 -48.26 -4.49 -18.62
N SER A 436 -48.74 -4.87 -19.80
CA SER A 436 -48.02 -5.45 -20.91
C SER A 436 -46.80 -4.63 -21.33
N ARG A 437 -45.61 -5.23 -21.22
CA ARG A 437 -44.35 -4.74 -21.84
C ARG A 437 -44.23 -5.07 -23.34
N GLU A 438 -45.33 -5.51 -23.95
CA GLU A 438 -45.37 -5.97 -25.34
C GLU A 438 -45.30 -4.86 -26.40
N PRO A 439 -45.83 -3.63 -26.18
CA PRO A 439 -45.68 -2.54 -27.16
C PRO A 439 -44.25 -1.99 -27.22
N GLN A 440 -43.55 -1.96 -26.08
CA GLN A 440 -42.25 -1.29 -25.94
C GLN A 440 -41.11 -2.11 -26.55
N ARG A 441 -41.20 -3.45 -26.47
CA ARG A 441 -40.26 -4.36 -27.16
C ARG A 441 -40.44 -4.36 -28.68
N ARG A 442 -41.60 -3.95 -29.20
CA ARG A 442 -41.85 -3.84 -30.64
C ARG A 442 -41.19 -2.58 -31.21
N LYS A 443 -41.26 -1.44 -30.52
CA LYS A 443 -40.53 -0.20 -30.88
C LYS A 443 -39.01 -0.39 -30.85
N GLU A 444 -38.45 -1.00 -29.80
CA GLU A 444 -36.99 -1.26 -29.74
C GLU A 444 -36.50 -2.23 -30.83
N ARG A 445 -37.37 -3.12 -31.33
CA ARG A 445 -37.04 -4.02 -32.46
C ARG A 445 -37.15 -3.34 -33.82
N GLU A 446 -37.98 -2.31 -33.96
CA GLU A 446 -38.06 -1.50 -35.17
C GLU A 446 -36.90 -0.50 -35.25
N GLU A 447 -36.58 0.21 -34.16
CA GLU A 447 -35.44 1.14 -34.12
C GLU A 447 -34.10 0.44 -34.37
N ARG A 448 -33.93 -0.79 -33.87
CA ARG A 448 -32.72 -1.59 -34.16
C ARG A 448 -32.61 -2.05 -35.61
N LYS A 449 -33.73 -2.13 -36.37
CA LYS A 449 -33.68 -2.48 -37.80
C LYS A 449 -33.33 -1.27 -38.66
N GLU A 450 -33.67 -0.06 -38.22
CA GLU A 450 -33.44 1.17 -38.97
C GLU A 450 -31.97 1.61 -38.94
N VAL A 451 -31.27 1.41 -37.82
CA VAL A 451 -29.84 1.79 -37.67
C VAL A 451 -28.88 0.92 -38.52
N THR A 452 -29.32 -0.25 -38.98
CA THR A 452 -28.51 -1.14 -39.85
C THR A 452 -28.64 -0.87 -41.36
N ARG A 453 -29.35 0.17 -41.80
CA ARG A 453 -29.40 0.60 -43.21
C ARG A 453 -28.66 1.92 -43.40
N PHE A 454 -27.33 1.89 -43.34
CA PHE A 454 -26.51 2.93 -43.96
C PHE A 454 -25.75 2.33 -45.16
N PRO A 455 -25.90 2.90 -46.37
CA PRO A 455 -25.24 2.38 -47.56
C PRO A 455 -23.74 2.69 -47.52
N ARG A 456 -22.93 1.63 -47.67
CA ARG A 456 -21.52 1.73 -48.07
C ARG A 456 -21.48 2.11 -49.55
N SER A 457 -21.40 3.40 -49.87
CA SER A 457 -20.87 3.86 -51.15
C SER A 457 -20.48 5.33 -51.13
N ALA A 458 -19.19 5.56 -51.37
CA ALA A 458 -18.57 6.70 -52.05
C ALA A 458 -18.79 8.12 -51.49
N ILE A 459 -17.67 8.81 -51.20
CA ILE A 459 -17.28 10.10 -51.80
C ILE A 459 -15.78 10.33 -51.55
N CYS A 460 -15.05 10.52 -52.65
CA CYS A 460 -13.75 11.18 -52.73
C CYS A 460 -13.90 12.68 -52.49
N SER A 461 -12.99 13.30 -51.73
CA SER A 461 -12.42 14.63 -52.01
C SER A 461 -11.27 14.87 -51.01
N SER A 462 -9.99 14.93 -51.40
CA SER A 462 -9.32 16.08 -52.04
C SER A 462 -9.42 17.37 -51.22
N ALA A 463 -8.52 17.55 -50.24
CA ALA A 463 -7.82 18.82 -49.94
C ALA A 463 -7.15 18.74 -48.56
N ALA A 464 -5.82 18.86 -48.53
CA ALA A 464 -4.94 19.30 -47.42
C ALA A 464 -3.66 18.44 -47.36
N ARG A 465 -2.72 18.69 -48.28
CA ARG A 465 -1.36 18.14 -48.19
C ARG A 465 -0.23 19.12 -48.54
N ASP A 466 -0.52 20.41 -48.63
CA ASP A 466 0.50 21.43 -48.89
C ASP A 466 0.55 22.42 -47.73
N ALA A 467 1.38 22.13 -46.72
CA ALA A 467 2.03 23.10 -45.83
C ALA A 467 2.86 22.36 -44.77
N TYR A 468 4.03 21.82 -45.13
CA TYR A 468 5.16 21.66 -44.21
C TYR A 468 6.43 21.38 -45.03
N ALA A 469 6.89 22.41 -45.74
CA ALA A 469 8.23 22.51 -46.30
C ALA A 469 8.60 24.00 -46.41
N ALA A 470 9.01 24.58 -45.28
CA ALA A 470 9.85 25.78 -45.19
C ALA A 470 10.58 25.73 -43.84
#